data_AF-A0A410UV80-F1
#
_entry.id   AF-A0A410UV80-F1
#
_cell.length_a   1.000
_cell.length_b   1.000
_cell.length_c   1.000
_cell.angle_alpha   90.00
_cell.angle_beta   90.00
_cell.angle_gamma   90.00
#
_symmetry.space_group_name_H-M   'P 1'
#
loop_
_entity.id
_entity.type
_entity.pdbx_description
1 polymer ?
#
loop_
_entity_poly.entity_id
_entity_poly.type
_entity_poly.pdbx_seq_one_letter_code
_entity_poly.pdbx_strand_id
1 'polypeptide(L)'
;MKYFLSLLAFFPAILCAAEIWGSTTLGSVHSNREQDLREQNFGFGLEYHEKRELMYMAGSYMNSHDKRSLYAFTAWTPIDYGIVRFGLMAGFVNGYPKLNNGNITPALVGLARIEMNKLGVNLTLIPPRLKESPYTLGVQVKFGF
;
A
#
# COMPACT_ATOMS: atom_id res chain seq x y z
N MET A 1 -35.17 -41.25 -13.59
CA MET A 1 -34.01 -41.04 -12.70
C MET A 1 -33.18 -39.89 -13.26
N LYS A 2 -33.06 -38.81 -12.48
CA LYS A 2 -32.03 -37.76 -12.52
C LYS A 2 -31.98 -36.82 -13.75
N TYR A 3 -32.59 -35.65 -13.52
CA TYR A 3 -32.15 -34.30 -13.89
C TYR A 3 -30.72 -34.15 -14.40
N PHE A 4 -30.54 -33.43 -15.49
CA PHE A 4 -29.36 -32.59 -15.67
C PHE A 4 -29.81 -31.20 -16.11
N LEU A 5 -29.94 -30.30 -15.13
CA LEU A 5 -30.13 -28.88 -15.36
C LEU A 5 -28.89 -28.36 -16.10
N SER A 6 -29.10 -27.78 -17.28
CA SER A 6 -28.21 -26.80 -17.88
C SER A 6 -28.24 -25.54 -17.01
N LEU A 7 -27.24 -25.36 -16.13
CA LEU A 7 -26.99 -24.07 -15.49
C LEU A 7 -26.25 -23.17 -16.48
N LEU A 8 -27.01 -22.41 -17.28
CA LEU A 8 -26.49 -21.23 -17.95
C LEU A 8 -26.51 -20.06 -16.98
N ALA A 9 -25.33 -19.48 -16.79
CA ALA A 9 -25.04 -18.07 -16.47
C ALA A 9 -25.58 -17.49 -15.15
N PHE A 10 -24.66 -16.99 -14.31
CA PHE A 10 -24.59 -15.56 -13.94
C PHE A 10 -23.31 -15.35 -13.12
N PHE A 11 -22.15 -15.33 -13.78
CA PHE A 11 -21.04 -14.52 -13.28
C PHE A 11 -21.24 -13.14 -13.89
N PRO A 12 -21.69 -12.10 -13.15
CA PRO A 12 -21.30 -10.78 -13.56
C PRO A 12 -19.80 -10.75 -13.35
N ALA A 13 -19.03 -10.97 -14.41
CA ALA A 13 -17.74 -10.31 -14.51
C ALA A 13 -18.08 -8.83 -14.47
N ILE A 14 -18.15 -8.27 -13.26
CA ILE A 14 -18.18 -6.83 -13.07
C ILE A 14 -16.90 -6.39 -13.78
N LEU A 15 -17.05 -5.73 -14.92
CA LEU A 15 -15.97 -4.93 -15.48
C LEU A 15 -15.64 -3.90 -14.40
N CYS A 16 -14.71 -4.21 -13.51
CA CYS A 16 -14.01 -3.17 -12.77
C CYS A 16 -13.22 -2.42 -13.84
N ALA A 17 -13.75 -1.28 -14.28
CA ALA A 17 -12.93 -0.33 -14.99
C ALA A 17 -11.73 -0.02 -14.08
N ALA A 18 -10.53 -0.03 -14.66
CA ALA A 18 -9.36 0.29 -13.87
C ALA A 18 -9.47 1.71 -13.34
N GLU A 19 -9.17 1.90 -12.05
CA GLU A 19 -9.32 3.18 -11.37
C GLU A 19 -7.96 3.81 -11.09
N ILE A 20 -7.90 5.13 -11.19
CA ILE A 20 -6.70 5.90 -10.84
C ILE A 20 -7.00 6.66 -9.55
N TRP A 21 -6.04 6.63 -8.63
CA TRP A 21 -6.10 7.35 -7.37
C TRP A 21 -4.84 8.19 -7.17
N GLY A 22 -5.01 9.40 -6.64
CA GLY A 22 -3.90 10.20 -6.11
C GLY A 22 -3.82 10.01 -4.60
N SER A 23 -2.63 9.82 -4.06
CA SER A 23 -2.41 9.62 -2.63
C SER A 23 -1.39 10.59 -2.05
N THR A 24 -1.55 10.91 -0.76
CA THR A 24 -0.59 11.68 0.01
C THR A 24 -0.25 10.94 1.29
N THR A 25 1.05 10.77 1.56
CA THR A 25 1.53 10.24 2.84
C THR A 25 1.44 11.35 3.89
N LEU A 26 0.84 11.05 5.05
CA LEU A 26 0.73 12.02 6.14
C LEU A 26 1.86 11.84 7.15
N GLY A 27 2.11 10.60 7.54
CA GLY A 27 3.13 10.30 8.54
C GLY A 27 3.18 8.84 8.92
N SER A 28 4.00 8.55 9.91
CA SER A 28 4.20 7.24 10.48
C SER A 28 4.41 7.29 11.99
N VAL A 29 4.21 6.15 12.65
CA VAL A 29 4.56 5.93 14.06
C VAL A 29 5.50 4.75 14.15
N HIS A 30 6.60 4.92 14.89
CA HIS A 30 7.62 3.89 15.10
C HIS A 30 7.48 3.24 16.48
N SER A 31 7.65 1.92 16.57
CA SER A 31 7.54 1.20 17.85
C SER A 31 8.70 1.49 18.81
N ASN A 32 9.85 1.93 18.30
CA ASN A 32 10.96 2.42 19.11
C ASN A 32 11.20 3.90 18.78
N ARG A 33 10.92 4.77 19.75
CA ARG A 33 11.03 6.23 19.62
C ARG A 33 12.38 6.80 20.05
N GLU A 34 13.29 5.98 20.58
CA GLU A 34 14.63 6.42 21.01
C GLU A 34 15.57 6.73 19.83
N GLN A 35 15.12 6.50 18.59
CA GLN A 35 15.95 6.65 17.38
C GLN A 35 15.80 8.02 16.69
N ASP A 36 15.07 8.98 17.29
CA ASP A 36 14.80 10.33 16.74
C ASP A 36 14.35 10.31 15.26
N LEU A 37 13.50 9.34 14.91
CA LEU A 37 13.02 9.14 13.54
C LEU A 37 11.92 10.16 13.21
N ARG A 38 12.03 10.79 12.03
CA ARG A 38 10.99 11.71 11.55
C ARG A 38 9.68 10.97 11.26
N GLU A 39 8.63 11.34 11.98
CA GLU A 39 7.27 10.76 11.88
C GLU A 39 6.35 11.50 10.90
N GLN A 40 6.60 12.77 10.60
CA GLN A 40 5.93 13.42 9.47
C GLN A 40 6.55 12.85 8.21
N ASN A 41 5.83 12.25 7.27
CA ASN A 41 6.46 11.61 6.10
C ASN A 41 5.83 12.07 4.80
N PHE A 42 5.63 13.38 4.68
CA PHE A 42 4.91 13.97 3.55
C PHE A 42 5.46 13.53 2.18
N GLY A 43 4.52 13.15 1.33
CA GLY A 43 4.79 12.60 0.01
C GLY A 43 3.52 12.52 -0.82
N PHE A 44 3.69 12.27 -2.11
CA PHE A 44 2.62 12.10 -3.08
C PHE A 44 2.80 10.79 -3.83
N GLY A 45 1.70 10.20 -4.27
CA GLY A 45 1.69 8.96 -5.03
C GLY A 45 0.52 8.87 -5.99
N LEU A 46 0.65 7.92 -6.91
CA LEU A 46 -0.39 7.47 -7.80
C LEU A 46 -0.63 5.99 -7.58
N GLU A 47 -1.90 5.59 -7.62
CA GLU A 47 -2.31 4.19 -7.60
C GLU A 47 -3.13 3.90 -8.85
N TYR A 48 -2.83 2.77 -9.48
CA TYR A 48 -3.59 2.22 -10.59
C TYR A 48 -4.18 0.89 -10.12
N HIS A 49 -5.51 0.85 -9.98
CA HIS A 49 -6.24 -0.33 -9.52
C HIS A 49 -6.67 -1.13 -10.74
N GLU A 50 -5.89 -2.14 -11.08
CA GLU A 50 -6.19 -3.03 -12.20
C GLU A 50 -7.42 -3.90 -11.88
N LYS A 51 -7.53 -4.35 -10.63
CA LYS A 51 -8.67 -5.10 -10.09
C LYS A 51 -8.97 -4.64 -8.67
N ARG A 52 -10.11 -5.06 -8.13
CA ARG A 52 -10.52 -4.77 -6.74
C ARG A 52 -9.45 -5.19 -5.71
N GLU A 53 -8.74 -6.29 -5.96
CA GLU A 53 -7.69 -6.83 -5.10
C GLU A 53 -6.26 -6.53 -5.56
N LEU A 54 -6.06 -6.01 -6.77
CA LEU A 54 -4.74 -5.85 -7.38
C LEU A 54 -4.53 -4.41 -7.82
N MET A 55 -3.50 -3.77 -7.26
CA MET A 55 -3.13 -2.40 -7.63
C MET A 55 -1.62 -2.22 -7.74
N TYR A 56 -1.24 -1.21 -8.50
CA TYR A 56 0.12 -0.74 -8.67
C TYR A 56 0.24 0.66 -8.10
N MET A 57 1.31 0.94 -7.38
CA MET A 57 1.51 2.20 -6.68
C MET A 57 2.90 2.72 -6.95
N ALA A 58 3.04 4.01 -7.24
CA ALA A 58 4.34 4.66 -7.35
C ALA A 58 4.27 6.08 -6.80
N GLY A 59 5.37 6.57 -6.23
CA GLY A 59 5.38 7.89 -5.65
C GLY A 59 6.68 8.26 -4.96
N SER A 60 6.60 9.34 -4.19
CA SER A 60 7.73 9.87 -3.45
C SER A 60 7.32 10.44 -2.11
N TYR A 61 8.14 10.27 -1.09
CA TYR A 61 7.93 10.82 0.25
C TYR A 61 9.24 11.22 0.90
N MET A 62 9.18 12.00 1.97
CA MET A 62 10.32 12.28 2.81
C MET A 62 10.37 11.24 3.93
N ASN A 63 11.42 10.41 3.95
CA ASN A 63 11.55 9.30 4.88
C ASN A 63 11.96 9.75 6.29
N SER A 64 12.13 8.76 7.18
CA SER A 64 12.47 8.95 8.59
C SER A 64 13.91 9.43 8.83
N HIS A 65 14.78 9.40 7.82
CA HIS A 65 16.15 9.93 7.83
C HIS A 65 16.26 11.30 7.11
N ASP A 66 15.15 12.01 6.92
CA ASP A 66 15.12 13.30 6.21
C ASP A 66 15.64 13.23 4.78
N LYS A 67 15.46 12.08 4.11
CA LYS A 67 15.80 11.89 2.70
C LYS A 67 14.56 11.69 1.86
N ARG A 68 14.60 12.23 0.64
CA ARG A 68 13.60 11.99 -0.38
C ARG A 68 13.73 10.54 -0.86
N SER A 69 12.67 9.77 -0.70
CA SER A 69 12.54 8.40 -1.17
C SER A 69 11.56 8.33 -2.33
N LEU A 70 11.86 7.47 -3.30
CA LEU A 70 10.97 7.00 -4.34
C LEU A 70 10.53 5.58 -4.00
N TYR A 71 9.30 5.24 -4.40
CA TYR A 71 8.80 3.88 -4.28
C TYR A 71 8.01 3.45 -5.51
N ALA A 72 8.00 2.14 -5.73
CA ALA A 72 7.11 1.45 -6.65
C ALA A 72 6.71 0.10 -6.03
N PHE A 73 5.42 -0.18 -5.93
CA PHE A 73 4.86 -1.38 -5.31
C PHE A 73 3.75 -1.98 -6.15
N THR A 74 3.65 -3.31 -6.12
CA THR A 74 2.44 -4.05 -6.46
C THR A 74 1.79 -4.49 -5.17
N ALA A 75 0.50 -4.21 -5.00
CA ALA A 75 -0.26 -4.61 -3.83
C ALA A 75 -1.34 -5.62 -4.20
N TRP A 76 -1.47 -6.65 -3.37
CA TRP A 76 -2.51 -7.66 -3.45
C TRP A 76 -3.26 -7.72 -2.13
N THR A 77 -4.54 -7.33 -2.14
CA THR A 77 -5.44 -7.28 -0.98
C THR A 77 -6.65 -8.18 -1.18
N PRO A 78 -6.51 -9.51 -1.00
CA PRO A 78 -7.58 -10.48 -1.27
C PRO A 78 -8.60 -10.58 -0.14
N ILE A 79 -8.22 -10.23 1.10
CA ILE A 79 -9.07 -10.37 2.27
C ILE A 79 -10.00 -9.16 2.35
N ASP A 80 -11.31 -9.40 2.32
CA ASP A 80 -12.33 -8.36 2.40
C ASP A 80 -13.10 -8.45 3.73
N TYR A 81 -13.27 -7.31 4.39
CA TYR A 81 -14.05 -7.17 5.62
C TYR A 81 -14.80 -5.84 5.60
N GLY A 82 -15.98 -5.84 4.96
CA GLY A 82 -16.81 -4.65 4.83
C GLY A 82 -16.18 -3.62 3.90
N ILE A 83 -15.85 -2.43 4.43
CA ILE A 83 -15.17 -1.37 3.67
C ILE A 83 -13.63 -1.49 3.70
N VAL A 84 -13.11 -2.50 4.41
CA VAL A 84 -11.68 -2.69 4.63
C VAL A 84 -11.19 -3.88 3.82
N ARG A 85 -10.07 -3.72 3.12
CA ARG A 85 -9.37 -4.84 2.47
C ARG A 85 -7.96 -4.97 3.02
N PHE A 86 -7.52 -6.19 3.26
CA PHE A 86 -6.21 -6.51 3.82
C PHE A 86 -5.37 -7.33 2.85
N GLY A 87 -4.06 -7.14 2.92
CA GLY A 87 -3.09 -7.95 2.23
C GLY A 87 -1.68 -7.41 2.36
N LEU A 88 -0.90 -7.57 1.29
CA LEU A 88 0.51 -7.23 1.26
C LEU A 88 0.82 -6.40 0.01
N MET A 89 1.88 -5.62 0.07
CA MET A 89 2.50 -5.02 -1.10
C MET A 89 4.00 -5.31 -1.12
N ALA A 90 4.50 -5.61 -2.32
CA ALA A 90 5.90 -5.92 -2.57
C ALA A 90 6.43 -5.06 -3.71
N GLY A 91 7.69 -4.65 -3.59
CA GLY A 91 8.27 -3.73 -4.55
C GLY A 91 9.57 -3.14 -4.05
N PHE A 92 9.82 -1.90 -4.42
CA PHE A 92 11.10 -1.24 -4.26
C PHE A 92 10.96 0.14 -3.64
N VAL A 93 11.94 0.49 -2.80
CA VAL A 93 12.11 1.81 -2.21
C VAL A 93 13.58 2.20 -2.24
N ASN A 94 13.91 3.49 -2.26
CA ASN A 94 15.29 3.98 -2.13
C ASN A 94 15.42 5.04 -1.02
N GLY A 95 16.61 5.62 -0.87
CA GLY A 95 16.84 6.82 -0.03
C GLY A 95 17.14 6.55 1.44
N TYR A 96 17.39 5.30 1.83
CA TYR A 96 17.75 4.92 3.20
C TYR A 96 19.26 4.63 3.32
N PRO A 97 20.11 5.55 3.82
CA PRO A 97 21.57 5.37 3.78
C PRO A 97 22.08 4.12 4.51
N LYS A 98 21.39 3.71 5.58
CA LYS A 98 21.72 2.49 6.33
C LYS A 98 21.31 1.21 5.60
N LEU A 99 20.43 1.32 4.60
CA LEU A 99 19.87 0.20 3.86
C LEU A 99 20.33 0.25 2.39
N ASN A 100 21.16 -0.71 1.98
CA ASN A 100 21.75 -0.76 0.63
C ASN A 100 22.40 0.58 0.20
N ASN A 101 23.02 1.32 1.12
CA ASN A 101 23.65 2.62 0.87
C ASN A 101 22.71 3.65 0.21
N GLY A 102 21.41 3.59 0.50
CA GLY A 102 20.40 4.47 -0.10
C GLY A 102 19.95 4.09 -1.51
N ASN A 103 20.50 3.02 -2.08
CA ASN A 103 20.08 2.51 -3.38
C ASN A 103 18.71 1.80 -3.30
N ILE A 104 18.23 1.39 -4.46
CA ILE A 104 17.01 0.61 -4.61
C ILE A 104 17.07 -0.63 -3.72
N THR A 105 16.05 -0.81 -2.90
CA THR A 105 15.95 -1.89 -1.95
C THR A 105 14.58 -2.55 -2.05
N PRO A 106 14.51 -3.89 -2.16
CA PRO A 106 13.24 -4.59 -2.12
C PRO A 106 12.57 -4.44 -0.75
N ALA A 107 11.25 -4.38 -0.75
CA ALA A 107 10.43 -4.27 0.45
C ALA A 107 9.16 -5.10 0.34
N LEU A 108 8.73 -5.66 1.47
CA LEU A 108 7.46 -6.32 1.67
C LEU A 108 6.77 -5.62 2.85
N VAL A 109 5.54 -5.16 2.63
CA VAL A 109 4.82 -4.29 3.56
C VAL A 109 3.39 -4.79 3.69
N GLY A 110 2.89 -4.88 4.92
CA GLY A 110 1.47 -5.16 5.17
C GLY A 110 0.61 -3.96 4.79
N LEU A 111 -0.58 -4.22 4.26
CA LEU A 111 -1.49 -3.18 3.80
C LEU A 111 -2.92 -3.45 4.27
N ALA A 112 -3.53 -2.44 4.86
CA ALA A 112 -4.98 -2.32 4.96
C ALA A 112 -5.44 -1.09 4.17
N ARG A 113 -6.45 -1.25 3.32
CA ARG A 113 -7.07 -0.16 2.56
C ARG A 113 -8.52 0.00 2.96
N ILE A 114 -8.94 1.23 3.18
CA ILE A 114 -10.30 1.60 3.57
C ILE A 114 -10.80 2.58 2.52
N GLU A 115 -11.88 2.24 1.81
CA GLU A 115 -12.34 3.02 0.66
C GLU A 115 -13.85 3.25 0.71
N MET A 116 -14.23 4.51 0.51
CA MET A 116 -15.62 4.95 0.47
C MET A 116 -15.77 5.92 -0.70
N ASN A 117 -16.41 5.45 -1.78
CA ASN A 117 -16.54 6.20 -3.04
C ASN A 117 -15.17 6.61 -3.59
N LYS A 118 -14.90 7.93 -3.68
CA LYS A 118 -13.64 8.50 -4.17
C LYS A 118 -12.69 8.94 -3.05
N LEU A 119 -12.94 8.58 -1.79
CA LEU A 119 -12.06 8.87 -0.66
C LEU A 119 -11.58 7.56 -0.03
N GLY A 120 -10.31 7.49 0.32
CA GLY A 120 -9.75 6.31 0.97
C GLY A 120 -8.53 6.58 1.82
N VAL A 121 -8.13 5.55 2.56
CA VAL A 121 -6.96 5.53 3.43
C VAL A 121 -6.19 4.23 3.19
N ASN A 122 -4.86 4.32 3.10
CA ASN A 122 -3.98 3.17 3.21
C ASN A 122 -3.26 3.21 4.56
N LEU A 123 -3.31 2.10 5.28
CA LEU A 123 -2.53 1.85 6.48
C LEU A 123 -1.46 0.81 6.14
N THR A 124 -0.20 1.17 6.35
CA THR A 124 0.93 0.28 6.05
C THR A 124 1.55 -0.22 7.34
N LEU A 125 1.90 -1.50 7.37
CA LEU A 125 2.66 -2.12 8.45
C LEU A 125 3.99 -2.61 7.91
N ILE A 126 5.06 -1.92 8.30
CA ILE A 126 6.42 -2.27 7.91
C ILE A 126 7.03 -3.08 9.06
N PRO A 127 7.38 -4.36 8.84
CA PRO A 127 8.04 -5.16 9.86
C PRO A 127 9.47 -4.62 10.11
N PRO A 128 10.02 -4.84 11.31
CA PRO A 128 11.36 -4.40 11.61
C PRO A 128 12.35 -5.14 10.72
N ARG A 129 13.37 -4.42 10.27
CA ARG A 129 14.56 -5.04 9.68
C ARG A 129 15.62 -5.09 10.76
N LEU A 130 16.20 -6.28 10.96
CA LEU A 130 17.19 -6.53 12.02
C LEU A 130 18.21 -5.37 12.07
N LYS A 131 18.21 -4.65 13.19
CA LYS A 131 19.08 -3.48 13.52
C LYS A 131 18.85 -2.19 12.71
N GLU A 132 18.01 -2.17 11.69
CA GLU A 132 17.89 -1.02 10.79
C GLU A 132 16.60 -0.22 10.92
N SER A 133 15.49 -0.86 11.30
CA SER A 133 14.20 -0.16 11.47
C SER A 133 13.32 -0.86 12.50
N PRO A 134 12.63 -0.12 13.39
CA PRO A 134 11.57 -0.66 14.23
C PRO A 134 10.31 -1.00 13.41
N TYR A 135 9.32 -1.62 14.06
CA TYR A 135 7.97 -1.70 13.48
C TYR A 135 7.47 -0.30 13.19
N THR A 136 6.92 -0.08 12.00
CA THR A 136 6.44 1.22 11.57
C THR A 136 5.03 1.10 11.01
N LEU A 137 4.12 1.95 11.51
CA LEU A 137 2.78 2.12 10.96
C LEU A 137 2.75 3.40 10.14
N GLY A 138 2.42 3.32 8.86
CA GLY A 138 2.29 4.47 7.97
C GLY A 138 0.84 4.75 7.60
N VAL A 139 0.54 6.02 7.32
CA VAL A 139 -0.80 6.46 6.87
C VAL A 139 -0.71 7.26 5.58
N GLN A 140 -1.53 6.88 4.61
CA GLN A 140 -1.79 7.67 3.41
C GLN A 140 -3.29 7.95 3.28
N VAL A 141 -3.64 9.14 2.81
CA VAL A 141 -5.00 9.47 2.34
C VAL A 141 -4.98 9.46 0.82
N LYS A 142 -6.07 9.02 0.19
CA LYS A 142 -6.18 8.93 -1.27
C LYS A 142 -7.53 9.36 -1.80
N PHE A 143 -7.51 9.84 -3.04
CA PHE A 143 -8.64 10.37 -3.77
C PHE A 143 -8.73 9.71 -5.16
N GLY A 144 -9.87 9.11 -5.48
CA GLY A 144 -10.10 8.45 -6.76
C GLY A 144 -10.65 9.41 -7.81
N PHE A 145 -10.30 9.17 -9.08
CA PHE A 145 -10.79 9.91 -10.25
C PHE A 145 -11.81 9.09 -11.04
#